data_AF-A0A4D7DYH0-F1
#
_entry.id   AF-A0A4D7DYH0-F1
#
_cell.length_a   1.000
_cell.length_b   1.000
_cell.length_c   1.000
_cell.angle_alpha   90.00
_cell.angle_beta   90.00
_cell.angle_gamma   90.00
#
_symmetry.space_group_name_H-M   'P 1'
#
loop_
_entity.id
_entity.type
_entity.pdbx_description
1 polymer ?
#
loop_
_entity_poly.entity_id
_entity_poly.type
_entity_poly.pdbx_seq_one_letter_code
_entity_poly.pdbx_strand_id
1 'polypeptide(L)'
;MSNLAWLILILGWLVFLIYYVSSFFRWGVLTFSSYFWIRYNVLPILVMPPFASSERNMDAVGDAIYVIRQYINEAFYLSVLGVIFIIVGMFLATFSSGRSGLFTFIEKGYSFWQTRTGVWLSIIVIFFATLGLFALGVRPFQGREFSFENTSLRPAINLYSVILPTITLSLLVYGFGHSRFFVAMGVLCSSLGLMIGTRGASVETLFAFVVCLIITYRYKNLAVFAMSCGGFIVFAIVIGILRSTADGGAAPDIFQVLTYQIFYANNFSDFRDYAWILGGFDGRFYHGMTYLAGYMALVPSFISEFRNDYRTGVITTTLAGLNPESHAGLRPTLFGEAYLNFGIPGVIIAATLFGFYFGKLQMWVHTDLPRNRLGLRRVACGYIAFLFMFNAVFTPGFYYVYVVTAWLLGGMILSWLLTKPTEGAAALPTSR
;
A
#
# COMPACT_ATOMS: atom_id res chain seq x y z
N MET A 1 -10.78 25.52 -7.91
CA MET A 1 -10.45 25.52 -6.47
C MET A 1 -10.58 26.94 -5.92
N SER A 2 -10.89 27.09 -4.63
CA SER A 2 -11.00 28.40 -3.97
C SER A 2 -9.61 29.06 -3.77
N ASN A 3 -9.56 30.38 -3.56
CA ASN A 3 -8.32 31.10 -3.24
C ASN A 3 -7.67 30.56 -1.95
N LEU A 4 -8.47 30.19 -0.94
CA LEU A 4 -7.99 29.57 0.29
C LEU A 4 -7.32 28.22 0.01
N ALA A 5 -7.92 27.38 -0.84
CA ALA A 5 -7.37 26.08 -1.18
C ALA A 5 -6.03 26.21 -1.93
N TRP A 6 -5.90 27.20 -2.82
CA TRP A 6 -4.62 27.53 -3.45
C TRP A 6 -3.55 27.97 -2.45
N LEU A 7 -3.90 28.83 -1.50
CA LEU A 7 -2.97 29.27 -0.44
C LEU A 7 -2.47 28.08 0.39
N ILE A 8 -3.38 27.20 0.82
CA ILE A 8 -3.04 25.98 1.58
C ILE A 8 -2.15 25.06 0.73
N LEU A 9 -2.41 24.92 -0.57
CA LEU A 9 -1.59 24.11 -1.47
C LEU A 9 -0.16 24.64 -1.57
N ILE A 10 0.01 25.96 -1.73
CA ILE A 10 1.33 26.62 -1.79
C ILE A 10 2.08 26.44 -0.46
N LEU A 11 1.40 26.68 0.67
CA LEU A 11 1.98 26.49 2.01
C LEU A 11 2.34 25.02 2.25
N GLY A 12 1.49 24.08 1.81
CA GLY A 12 1.74 22.65 1.91
C GLY A 12 3.00 22.22 1.16
N TRP A 13 3.21 22.75 -0.05
CA TRP A 13 4.46 22.54 -0.80
C TRP A 13 5.67 23.10 -0.07
N LEU A 14 5.58 24.32 0.48
CA LEU A 14 6.67 24.93 1.24
C LEU A 14 7.03 24.08 2.46
N VAL A 15 6.04 23.67 3.26
CA VAL A 15 6.24 22.80 4.44
C VAL A 15 6.86 21.47 4.04
N PHE A 16 6.36 20.84 2.96
CA PHE A 16 6.92 19.59 2.47
C PHE A 16 8.37 19.75 1.99
N LEU A 17 8.70 20.82 1.26
CA LEU A 17 10.06 21.09 0.79
C LEU A 17 11.03 21.29 1.96
N ILE A 18 10.66 22.11 2.95
CA ILE A 18 11.47 22.31 4.15
C ILE A 18 11.70 20.98 4.88
N TYR A 19 10.63 20.19 5.06
CA TYR A 19 10.71 18.86 5.65
C TYR A 19 11.63 17.93 4.84
N TYR A 20 11.45 17.86 3.52
CA TYR A 20 12.19 16.95 2.65
C TYR A 20 13.67 17.30 2.61
N VAL A 21 14.01 18.59 2.49
CA VAL A 21 15.40 19.07 2.54
C VAL A 21 16.05 18.75 3.88
N SER A 22 15.35 18.98 5.00
CA SER A 22 15.84 18.61 6.34
C SER A 22 16.08 17.11 6.47
N SER A 23 15.10 16.29 6.03
CA SER A 23 15.22 14.83 6.00
C SER A 23 16.36 14.36 5.10
N PHE A 24 16.56 15.03 3.95
CA PHE A 24 17.60 14.71 2.98
C PHE A 24 19.00 14.85 3.59
N PHE A 25 19.27 15.99 4.23
CA PHE A 25 20.57 16.22 4.87
C PHE A 25 20.82 15.26 6.04
N ARG A 26 19.77 14.91 6.79
CA ARG A 26 19.90 14.01 7.95
C ARG A 26 20.03 12.53 7.58
N TRP A 27 19.29 12.06 6.58
CA TRP A 27 19.09 10.61 6.34
C TRP A 27 19.34 10.16 4.88
N GLY A 28 19.52 11.08 3.95
CA GLY A 28 19.68 10.78 2.51
C GLY A 28 18.38 10.96 1.72
N VAL A 29 18.39 10.53 0.45
CA VAL A 29 17.33 10.76 -0.56
C VAL A 29 15.95 10.32 -0.10
N LEU A 30 15.87 9.26 0.69
CA LEU A 30 14.60 8.69 1.11
C LEU A 30 14.67 8.23 2.57
N THR A 31 13.63 8.58 3.31
CA THR A 31 13.26 7.97 4.57
C THR A 31 11.91 7.29 4.43
N PHE A 32 11.60 6.44 5.40
CA PHE A 32 10.27 5.86 5.54
C PHE A 32 9.15 6.92 5.50
N SER A 33 9.38 8.07 6.11
CA SER A 33 8.42 9.16 6.17
C SER A 33 8.38 10.00 4.90
N SER A 34 9.53 10.31 4.28
CA SER A 34 9.50 10.99 2.98
C SER A 34 8.82 10.13 1.91
N TYR A 35 9.02 8.81 1.94
CA TYR A 35 8.31 7.87 1.07
C TYR A 35 6.79 7.95 1.27
N PHE A 36 6.33 7.88 2.52
CA PHE A 36 4.91 8.02 2.86
C PHE A 36 4.34 9.36 2.40
N TRP A 37 5.02 10.47 2.72
CA TRP A 37 4.58 11.81 2.37
C TRP A 37 4.47 11.97 0.86
N ILE A 38 5.48 11.56 0.09
CA ILE A 38 5.46 11.65 -1.38
C ILE A 38 4.28 10.85 -1.95
N ARG A 39 4.16 9.58 -1.55
CA ARG A 39 3.20 8.64 -2.16
C ARG A 39 1.76 8.92 -1.78
N TYR A 40 1.48 9.19 -0.51
CA TYR A 40 0.12 9.22 0.03
C TYR A 40 -0.41 10.62 0.36
N ASN A 41 0.43 11.67 0.25
CA ASN A 41 0.02 13.03 0.57
C ASN A 41 0.38 14.01 -0.55
N VAL A 42 1.66 14.14 -0.91
CA VAL A 42 2.10 15.11 -1.93
C VAL A 42 1.43 14.81 -3.27
N LEU A 43 1.50 13.58 -3.74
CA LEU A 43 0.88 13.23 -5.00
C LEU A 43 -0.66 13.41 -4.97
N PRO A 44 -1.43 12.74 -4.09
CA PRO A 44 -2.89 12.85 -4.12
C PRO A 44 -3.44 14.20 -3.64
N ILE A 45 -2.77 14.92 -2.72
CA ILE A 45 -3.30 16.13 -2.07
C ILE A 45 -2.63 17.41 -2.58
N LEU A 46 -1.35 17.40 -2.97
CA LEU A 46 -0.65 18.62 -3.42
C LEU A 46 -0.49 18.70 -4.95
N VAL A 47 -0.49 17.57 -5.64
CA VAL A 47 -0.35 17.51 -7.11
C VAL A 47 -1.71 17.33 -7.78
N MET A 48 -2.51 16.35 -7.34
CA MET A 48 -3.73 15.97 -8.07
C MET A 48 -4.92 16.95 -8.02
N PRO A 49 -5.14 17.80 -7.01
CA PRO A 49 -6.37 18.62 -6.96
C PRO A 49 -6.61 19.54 -8.17
N PRO A 50 -5.59 20.25 -8.72
CA PRO A 50 -5.77 21.04 -9.93
C PRO A 50 -6.18 20.20 -11.14
N PHE A 51 -5.68 18.96 -11.25
CA PHE A 51 -5.99 18.07 -12.37
C PHE A 51 -7.34 17.39 -12.22
N ALA A 52 -7.74 17.04 -11.00
CA ALA A 52 -8.98 16.34 -10.70
C ALA A 52 -10.25 17.12 -11.10
N SER A 53 -10.18 18.46 -11.21
CA SER A 53 -11.29 19.32 -11.70
C SER A 53 -11.23 19.65 -13.20
N SER A 54 -10.18 19.24 -13.90
CA SER A 54 -9.99 19.55 -15.33
C SER A 54 -11.04 18.87 -16.21
N GLU A 55 -11.41 19.50 -17.32
CA GLU A 55 -12.31 18.94 -18.34
C GLU A 55 -11.77 17.64 -18.94
N ARG A 56 -10.45 17.45 -18.95
CA ARG A 56 -9.83 16.20 -19.42
C ARG A 56 -10.22 14.97 -18.60
N ASN A 57 -10.79 15.15 -17.40
CA ASN A 57 -11.35 14.04 -16.64
C ASN A 57 -12.75 13.62 -17.14
N MET A 58 -13.42 14.38 -18.01
CA MET A 58 -14.72 14.00 -18.58
C MET A 58 -14.65 12.66 -19.33
N ASP A 59 -13.51 12.33 -19.94
CA ASP A 59 -13.29 11.03 -20.58
C ASP A 59 -13.40 9.86 -19.58
N ALA A 60 -13.09 10.10 -18.30
CA ALA A 60 -13.09 9.08 -17.25
C ALA A 60 -14.37 9.07 -16.41
N VAL A 61 -15.03 10.21 -16.23
CA VAL A 61 -16.18 10.37 -15.31
C VAL A 61 -17.48 10.87 -15.97
N GLY A 62 -17.43 11.22 -17.26
CA GLY A 62 -18.55 11.82 -17.98
C GLY A 62 -19.06 13.11 -17.32
N ASP A 63 -20.37 13.29 -17.27
CA ASP A 63 -21.04 14.46 -16.69
C ASP A 63 -20.88 14.56 -15.16
N ALA A 64 -20.42 13.50 -14.49
CA ALA A 64 -20.12 13.58 -13.05
C ALA A 64 -19.01 14.60 -12.73
N ILE A 65 -18.26 15.08 -13.74
CA ILE A 65 -17.27 16.16 -13.58
C ILE A 65 -17.86 17.41 -12.94
N TYR A 66 -19.13 17.74 -13.21
CA TYR A 66 -19.78 18.94 -12.69
C TYR A 66 -20.02 18.82 -11.19
N VAL A 67 -20.41 17.64 -10.72
CA VAL A 67 -20.54 17.31 -9.29
C VAL A 67 -19.16 17.33 -8.62
N ILE A 68 -18.16 16.65 -9.22
CA ILE A 68 -16.79 16.61 -8.69
C ILE A 68 -16.23 18.02 -8.47
N ARG A 69 -16.46 18.95 -9.41
CA ARG A 69 -16.01 20.34 -9.30
C ARG A 69 -16.60 21.09 -8.12
N GLN A 70 -17.84 20.80 -7.75
CA GLN A 70 -18.52 21.43 -6.61
C GLN A 70 -17.90 20.97 -5.28
N TYR A 71 -17.57 19.68 -5.17
CA TYR A 71 -17.09 19.06 -3.93
C TYR A 71 -15.57 18.98 -3.81
N ILE A 72 -14.82 19.45 -4.81
CA ILE A 72 -13.35 19.33 -4.83
C ILE A 72 -12.67 20.07 -3.67
N ASN A 73 -13.22 21.23 -3.27
CA ASN A 73 -12.67 21.99 -2.15
C ASN A 73 -12.94 21.28 -0.82
N GLU A 74 -14.10 20.65 -0.66
CA GLU A 74 -14.45 19.91 0.56
C GLU A 74 -13.54 18.68 0.72
N ALA A 75 -13.38 17.90 -0.36
CA ALA A 75 -12.42 16.79 -0.40
C ALA A 75 -11.00 17.27 -0.03
N PHE A 76 -10.58 18.42 -0.58
CA PHE A 76 -9.29 19.03 -0.27
C PHE A 76 -9.13 19.35 1.22
N TYR A 77 -10.09 20.06 1.81
CA TYR A 77 -10.01 20.47 3.21
C TYR A 77 -10.02 19.27 4.16
N LEU A 78 -10.82 18.25 3.88
CA LEU A 78 -10.86 17.02 4.69
C LEU A 78 -9.54 16.24 4.59
N SER A 79 -8.94 16.15 3.40
CA SER A 79 -7.62 15.53 3.24
C SER A 79 -6.52 16.30 3.97
N VAL A 80 -6.51 17.64 3.89
CA VAL A 80 -5.55 18.49 4.60
C VAL A 80 -5.72 18.38 6.11
N LEU A 81 -6.96 18.32 6.61
CA LEU A 81 -7.24 18.10 8.03
C LEU A 81 -6.62 16.78 8.51
N GLY A 82 -6.78 15.70 7.74
CA GLY A 82 -6.13 14.43 8.00
C GLY A 82 -4.60 14.54 8.08
N VAL A 83 -3.97 15.28 7.16
CA VAL A 83 -2.51 15.54 7.19
C VAL A 83 -2.07 16.24 8.48
N ILE A 84 -2.79 17.29 8.88
CA ILE A 84 -2.49 18.04 10.11
C ILE A 84 -2.51 17.09 11.32
N PHE A 85 -3.54 16.25 11.43
CA PHE A 85 -3.65 15.34 12.57
C PHE A 85 -2.72 14.12 12.49
N ILE A 86 -2.26 13.71 11.31
CA ILE A 86 -1.10 12.79 11.20
C ILE A 86 0.11 13.42 11.88
N ILE A 87 0.42 14.69 11.59
CA ILE A 87 1.58 15.39 12.15
C ILE A 87 1.44 15.50 13.67
N VAL A 88 0.24 15.84 14.18
CA VAL A 88 -0.05 15.84 15.62
C VAL A 88 0.20 14.46 16.23
N GLY A 89 -0.29 13.39 15.61
CA GLY A 89 -0.04 12.02 16.07
C GLY A 89 1.45 11.68 16.10
N MET A 90 2.18 12.01 15.04
CA MET A 90 3.64 11.79 14.96
C MET A 90 4.39 12.56 16.05
N PHE A 91 3.96 13.78 16.38
CA PHE A 91 4.49 14.55 17.49
C PHE A 91 4.19 13.89 18.85
N LEU A 92 2.95 13.43 19.08
CA LEU A 92 2.60 12.69 20.30
C LEU A 92 3.45 11.43 20.49
N ALA A 93 3.84 10.78 19.38
CA ALA A 93 4.71 9.61 19.44
C ALA A 93 6.07 9.90 20.08
N THR A 94 6.61 11.12 19.95
CA THR A 94 7.94 11.47 20.50
C THR A 94 7.95 11.52 22.02
N PHE A 95 6.80 11.69 22.66
CA PHE A 95 6.66 11.67 24.13
C PHE A 95 6.42 10.26 24.67
N SER A 96 6.13 9.29 23.82
CA SER A 96 5.83 7.93 24.25
C SER A 96 7.09 7.07 24.20
N SER A 97 7.56 6.65 25.37
CA SER A 97 8.64 5.67 25.49
C SER A 97 8.16 4.26 25.10
N GLY A 98 9.08 3.48 24.53
CA GLY A 98 8.87 2.05 24.32
C GLY A 98 8.33 1.66 22.95
N ARG A 99 8.70 0.44 22.55
CA ARG A 99 8.35 -0.16 21.27
C ARG A 99 6.91 -0.68 21.29
N SER A 100 6.16 -0.42 20.22
CA SER A 100 4.81 -1.00 20.05
C SER A 100 4.89 -2.54 19.97
N GLY A 101 3.96 -3.22 20.65
CA GLY A 101 3.83 -4.68 20.58
C GLY A 101 3.64 -5.19 19.15
N LEU A 102 2.96 -4.41 18.29
CA LEU A 102 2.79 -4.70 16.86
C LEU A 102 4.14 -4.87 16.15
N PHE A 103 5.10 -3.99 16.41
CA PHE A 103 6.40 -4.06 15.74
C PHE A 103 7.21 -5.25 16.23
N THR A 104 7.09 -5.62 17.50
CA THR A 104 7.71 -6.82 18.06
C THR A 104 7.09 -8.08 17.46
N PHE A 105 5.76 -8.11 17.31
CA PHE A 105 5.03 -9.19 16.65
C PHE A 105 5.51 -9.38 15.20
N ILE A 106 5.56 -8.29 14.42
CA ILE A 106 6.00 -8.36 13.02
C ILE A 106 7.45 -8.82 12.91
N GLU A 107 8.37 -8.31 13.73
CA GLU A 107 9.76 -8.74 13.67
C GLU A 107 9.94 -10.23 14.01
N LYS A 108 9.27 -10.71 15.07
CA LYS A 108 9.32 -12.13 15.47
C LYS A 108 8.70 -13.06 14.42
N GLY A 109 7.60 -12.66 13.79
CA GLY A 109 6.98 -13.46 12.74
C GLY A 109 7.82 -13.47 11.46
N TYR A 110 8.38 -12.32 11.09
CA TYR A 110 9.21 -12.18 9.90
C TYR A 110 10.57 -12.87 10.02
N SER A 111 11.12 -13.03 11.22
CA SER A 111 12.46 -13.59 11.41
C SER A 111 12.59 -15.02 10.89
N PHE A 112 11.55 -15.86 11.02
CA PHE A 112 11.56 -17.21 10.48
C PHE A 112 11.67 -17.23 8.96
N TRP A 113 10.91 -16.36 8.28
CA TRP A 113 10.91 -16.22 6.83
C TRP A 113 12.24 -15.70 6.26
N GLN A 114 13.11 -15.21 7.14
CA GLN A 114 14.48 -14.76 6.84
C GLN A 114 15.57 -15.79 7.19
N THR A 115 15.18 -17.04 7.44
CA THR A 115 16.07 -18.21 7.56
C THR A 115 16.17 -18.97 6.24
N ARG A 116 17.18 -19.83 6.08
CA ARG A 116 17.34 -20.70 4.90
C ARG A 116 16.11 -21.58 4.68
N THR A 117 15.57 -22.16 5.75
CA THR A 117 14.37 -23.00 5.71
C THR A 117 13.14 -22.18 5.32
N GLY A 118 12.97 -20.99 5.91
CA GLY A 118 11.83 -20.10 5.62
C GLY A 118 11.77 -19.65 4.16
N VAL A 119 12.90 -19.32 3.53
CA VAL A 119 12.91 -18.93 2.10
C VAL A 119 12.63 -20.09 1.17
N TRP A 120 13.12 -21.30 1.47
CA TRP A 120 12.75 -22.50 0.70
C TRP A 120 11.26 -22.81 0.82
N LEU A 121 10.72 -22.74 2.03
CA LEU A 121 9.28 -22.91 2.25
C LEU A 121 8.47 -21.84 1.50
N SER A 122 8.97 -20.60 1.42
CA SER A 122 8.33 -19.54 0.65
C SER A 122 8.26 -19.86 -0.85
N ILE A 123 9.33 -20.44 -1.44
CA ILE A 123 9.33 -20.90 -2.84
C ILE A 123 8.29 -22.02 -3.03
N ILE A 124 8.22 -22.96 -2.10
CA ILE A 124 7.24 -24.07 -2.18
C ILE A 124 5.81 -23.52 -2.12
N VAL A 125 5.52 -22.63 -1.16
CA VAL A 125 4.20 -22.02 -1.00
C VAL A 125 3.79 -21.28 -2.28
N ILE A 126 4.67 -20.46 -2.86
CA ILE A 126 4.30 -19.69 -4.06
C ILE A 126 4.15 -20.58 -5.29
N PHE A 127 4.96 -21.63 -5.41
CA PHE A 127 4.84 -22.62 -6.48
C PHE A 127 3.48 -23.30 -6.45
N PHE A 128 3.08 -23.85 -5.30
CA PHE A 128 1.77 -24.50 -5.15
C PHE A 128 0.60 -23.52 -5.27
N ALA A 129 0.72 -22.29 -4.75
CA ALA A 129 -0.31 -21.28 -4.93
C ALA A 129 -0.52 -20.91 -6.41
N THR A 130 0.57 -20.81 -7.18
CA THR A 130 0.52 -20.55 -8.63
C THR A 130 -0.12 -21.72 -9.38
N LEU A 131 0.27 -22.96 -9.08
CA LEU A 131 -0.36 -24.15 -9.65
C LEU A 131 -1.85 -24.23 -9.31
N GLY A 132 -2.23 -23.87 -8.08
CA GLY A 132 -3.63 -23.81 -7.67
C GLY A 132 -4.44 -22.81 -8.48
N LEU A 133 -3.89 -21.63 -8.77
CA LEU A 133 -4.57 -20.66 -9.65
C LEU A 133 -4.74 -21.19 -11.07
N PHE A 134 -3.74 -21.86 -11.64
CA PHE A 134 -3.86 -22.51 -12.94
C PHE A 134 -4.93 -23.61 -12.93
N ALA A 135 -4.98 -24.42 -11.88
CA ALA A 135 -5.99 -25.48 -11.73
C ALA A 135 -7.41 -24.90 -11.61
N LEU A 136 -7.57 -23.70 -11.07
CA LEU A 136 -8.84 -22.97 -11.03
C LEU A 136 -9.20 -22.30 -12.37
N GLY A 137 -8.34 -22.41 -13.39
CA GLY A 137 -8.59 -21.83 -14.72
C GLY A 137 -8.12 -20.39 -14.90
N VAL A 138 -7.36 -19.83 -13.96
CA VAL A 138 -6.80 -18.48 -14.10
C VAL A 138 -5.76 -18.48 -15.20
N ARG A 139 -6.06 -17.78 -16.29
CA ARG A 139 -5.12 -17.59 -17.41
C ARG A 139 -4.12 -16.47 -17.09
N PRO A 140 -2.86 -16.57 -17.60
CA PRO A 140 -1.89 -15.49 -17.44
C PRO A 140 -2.43 -14.16 -17.94
N PHE A 141 -2.13 -13.08 -17.21
CA PHE A 141 -2.53 -11.70 -17.47
C PHE A 141 -4.04 -11.39 -17.35
N GLN A 142 -4.88 -12.41 -17.14
CA GLN A 142 -6.34 -12.29 -17.07
C GLN A 142 -6.90 -12.45 -15.65
N GLY A 143 -6.06 -12.47 -14.61
CA GLY A 143 -6.52 -12.68 -13.23
C GLY A 143 -7.57 -11.68 -12.74
N ARG A 144 -7.52 -10.42 -13.20
CA ARG A 144 -8.51 -9.40 -12.84
C ARG A 144 -9.88 -9.67 -13.49
N GLU A 145 -9.90 -9.99 -14.78
CA GLU A 145 -11.11 -10.34 -15.53
C GLU A 145 -11.75 -11.60 -14.94
N PHE A 146 -10.94 -12.63 -14.72
CA PHE A 146 -11.38 -13.85 -14.06
C PHE A 146 -11.99 -13.60 -12.67
N SER A 147 -11.42 -12.67 -11.88
CA SER A 147 -11.97 -12.29 -10.58
C SER A 147 -13.33 -11.57 -10.65
N PHE A 148 -13.65 -10.91 -11.77
CA PHE A 148 -14.95 -10.28 -11.99
C PHE A 148 -15.98 -11.30 -12.48
N GLU A 149 -15.57 -12.21 -13.36
CA GLU A 149 -16.44 -13.27 -13.87
C GLU A 149 -16.75 -14.32 -12.79
N ASN A 150 -15.80 -14.65 -11.93
CA ASN A 150 -15.90 -15.69 -10.91
C ASN A 150 -15.78 -15.08 -9.50
N THR A 151 -16.80 -14.34 -9.07
CA THR A 151 -16.83 -13.63 -7.78
C THR A 151 -16.63 -14.57 -6.57
N SER A 152 -17.04 -15.84 -6.68
CA SER A 152 -16.84 -16.88 -5.65
C SER A 152 -15.36 -17.27 -5.46
N LEU A 153 -14.53 -17.15 -6.50
CA LEU A 153 -13.11 -17.49 -6.49
C LEU A 153 -12.19 -16.28 -6.18
N ARG A 154 -12.78 -15.09 -6.06
CA ARG A 154 -12.07 -13.85 -5.70
C ARG A 154 -11.22 -13.95 -4.42
N PRO A 155 -11.63 -14.66 -3.34
CA PRO A 155 -10.79 -14.83 -2.17
C PRO A 155 -9.45 -15.52 -2.46
N ALA A 156 -9.41 -16.50 -3.38
CA ALA A 156 -8.16 -17.19 -3.75
C ALA A 156 -7.18 -16.25 -4.47
N ILE A 157 -7.70 -15.39 -5.35
CA ILE A 157 -6.89 -14.38 -6.05
C ILE A 157 -6.39 -13.32 -5.08
N ASN A 158 -7.23 -12.88 -4.13
CA ASN A 158 -6.83 -11.94 -3.08
C ASN A 158 -5.78 -12.53 -2.13
N LEU A 159 -5.87 -13.83 -1.82
CA LEU A 159 -4.85 -14.52 -1.03
C LEU A 159 -3.51 -14.51 -1.76
N TYR A 160 -3.52 -14.87 -3.03
CA TYR A 160 -2.33 -14.87 -3.86
C TYR A 160 -1.73 -13.45 -4.01
N SER A 161 -2.56 -12.42 -4.17
CA SER A 161 -2.11 -11.03 -4.31
C SER A 161 -1.47 -10.44 -3.05
N VAL A 162 -1.70 -11.02 -1.87
CA VAL A 162 -1.02 -10.64 -0.62
C VAL A 162 0.21 -11.50 -0.34
N ILE A 163 0.10 -12.81 -0.53
CA ILE A 163 1.21 -13.75 -0.28
C ILE A 163 2.38 -13.47 -1.23
N LEU A 164 2.09 -13.23 -2.52
CA LEU A 164 3.12 -13.07 -3.54
C LEU A 164 4.08 -11.89 -3.24
N PRO A 165 3.62 -10.65 -2.99
CA PRO A 165 4.48 -9.54 -2.59
C PRO A 165 5.29 -9.83 -1.32
N THR A 166 4.67 -10.47 -0.33
CA THR A 166 5.28 -10.74 0.97
C THR A 166 6.43 -11.76 0.85
N ILE A 167 6.20 -12.83 0.10
CA ILE A 167 7.22 -13.84 -0.24
C ILE A 167 8.32 -13.25 -1.10
N THR A 168 7.96 -12.48 -2.13
CA THR A 168 8.92 -11.83 -3.03
C THR A 168 9.87 -10.93 -2.25
N LEU A 169 9.35 -10.07 -1.36
CA LEU A 169 10.17 -9.22 -0.50
C LEU A 169 11.06 -10.07 0.42
N SER A 170 10.53 -11.16 0.98
CA SER A 170 11.31 -12.07 1.83
C SER A 170 12.51 -12.69 1.10
N LEU A 171 12.30 -13.18 -0.13
CA LEU A 171 13.33 -13.76 -0.99
C LEU A 171 14.41 -12.74 -1.36
N LEU A 172 14.02 -11.52 -1.72
CA LEU A 172 14.94 -10.45 -2.10
C LEU A 172 15.81 -10.02 -0.91
N VAL A 173 15.21 -9.78 0.26
CA VAL A 173 15.92 -9.36 1.48
C VAL A 173 16.88 -10.46 1.96
N TYR A 174 16.45 -11.72 1.93
CA TYR A 174 17.32 -12.84 2.29
C TYR A 174 18.46 -13.03 1.26
N GLY A 175 18.11 -13.03 -0.03
CA GLY A 175 19.01 -13.29 -1.14
C GLY A 175 20.11 -12.24 -1.25
N PHE A 176 19.77 -10.96 -1.07
CA PHE A 176 20.75 -9.85 -1.10
C PHE A 176 21.91 -10.05 -0.13
N GLY A 177 21.65 -10.72 1.01
CA GLY A 177 22.66 -10.98 2.02
C GLY A 177 23.39 -12.33 1.91
N HIS A 178 22.96 -13.25 1.05
CA HIS A 178 23.51 -14.62 1.06
C HIS A 178 23.68 -15.29 -0.30
N SER A 179 22.77 -15.08 -1.24
CA SER A 179 22.79 -15.84 -2.49
C SER A 179 22.03 -15.14 -3.62
N ARG A 180 22.71 -15.00 -4.75
CA ARG A 180 22.14 -14.49 -6.01
C ARG A 180 20.99 -15.36 -6.53
N PHE A 181 20.97 -16.64 -6.19
CA PHE A 181 19.86 -17.54 -6.53
C PHE A 181 18.54 -17.06 -5.93
N PHE A 182 18.50 -16.72 -4.64
CA PHE A 182 17.27 -16.24 -4.01
C PHE A 182 16.85 -14.84 -4.49
N VAL A 183 17.82 -14.01 -4.91
CA VAL A 183 17.50 -12.74 -5.60
C VAL A 183 16.82 -13.03 -6.94
N ALA A 184 17.38 -13.94 -7.75
CA ALA A 184 16.77 -14.34 -9.02
C ALA A 184 15.37 -14.94 -8.82
N MET A 185 15.19 -15.80 -7.82
CA MET A 185 13.87 -16.33 -7.46
C MET A 185 12.90 -15.24 -7.01
N GLY A 186 13.35 -14.24 -6.26
CA GLY A 186 12.53 -13.08 -5.89
C GLY A 186 12.08 -12.28 -7.12
N VAL A 187 12.97 -12.04 -8.08
CA VAL A 187 12.63 -11.36 -9.35
C VAL A 187 11.65 -12.19 -10.18
N LEU A 188 11.84 -13.51 -10.25
CA LEU A 188 10.89 -14.42 -10.91
C LEU A 188 9.54 -14.46 -10.20
N CYS A 189 9.50 -14.45 -8.86
CA CYS A 189 8.24 -14.34 -8.13
C CYS A 189 7.53 -13.03 -8.46
N SER A 190 8.25 -11.90 -8.49
CA SER A 190 7.67 -10.62 -8.90
C SER A 190 7.02 -10.73 -10.30
N SER A 191 7.66 -11.37 -11.28
CA SER A 191 7.06 -11.52 -12.62
C SER A 191 5.77 -12.35 -12.64
N LEU A 192 5.59 -13.31 -11.72
CA LEU A 192 4.33 -14.04 -11.56
C LEU A 192 3.16 -13.13 -11.17
N GLY A 193 3.40 -11.96 -10.58
CA GLY A 193 2.32 -11.01 -10.27
C GLY A 193 1.66 -10.43 -11.53
N LEU A 194 2.34 -10.49 -12.68
CA LEU A 194 1.76 -10.11 -13.97
C LEU A 194 0.60 -11.03 -14.34
N MET A 195 0.58 -12.27 -13.82
CA MET A 195 -0.51 -13.21 -14.05
C MET A 195 -1.85 -12.70 -13.47
N ILE A 196 -1.82 -11.98 -12.35
CA ILE A 196 -3.02 -11.45 -11.68
C ILE A 196 -3.63 -10.29 -12.50
N GLY A 197 -2.93 -9.77 -13.50
CA GLY A 197 -3.37 -8.60 -14.28
C GLY A 197 -3.24 -7.28 -13.52
N THR A 198 -2.68 -7.30 -12.30
CA THR A 198 -2.39 -6.10 -11.50
C THR A 198 -0.90 -5.79 -11.55
N ARG A 199 -0.50 -5.02 -12.57
CA ARG A 199 0.90 -4.55 -12.78
C ARG A 199 1.53 -3.98 -11.49
N GLY A 200 0.69 -3.36 -10.66
CA GLY A 200 1.05 -2.88 -9.32
C GLY A 200 1.70 -3.96 -8.45
N ALA A 201 1.11 -5.15 -8.30
CA ALA A 201 1.60 -6.14 -7.33
C ALA A 201 3.04 -6.64 -7.62
N SER A 202 3.36 -6.90 -8.90
CA SER A 202 4.71 -7.26 -9.34
C SER A 202 5.70 -6.14 -9.09
N VAL A 203 5.37 -4.98 -9.65
CA VAL A 203 6.32 -3.89 -9.86
C VAL A 203 6.51 -3.09 -8.56
N GLU A 204 5.44 -2.91 -7.78
CA GLU A 204 5.47 -2.26 -6.47
C GLU A 204 6.36 -3.00 -5.49
N THR A 205 6.38 -4.33 -5.52
CA THR A 205 7.22 -5.11 -4.60
C THR A 205 8.71 -4.94 -4.88
N LEU A 206 9.10 -4.92 -6.17
CA LEU A 206 10.49 -4.62 -6.55
C LEU A 206 10.86 -3.19 -6.16
N PHE A 207 9.97 -2.25 -6.39
CA PHE A 207 10.16 -0.86 -5.98
C PHE A 207 10.29 -0.73 -4.46
N ALA A 208 9.47 -1.45 -3.69
CA ALA A 208 9.54 -1.49 -2.23
C ALA A 208 10.89 -2.06 -1.75
N PHE A 209 11.42 -3.09 -2.42
CA PHE A 209 12.75 -3.62 -2.12
C PHE A 209 13.87 -2.58 -2.38
N VAL A 210 13.80 -1.86 -3.51
CA VAL A 210 14.74 -0.76 -3.82
C VAL A 210 14.65 0.36 -2.79
N VAL A 211 13.43 0.75 -2.39
CA VAL A 211 13.18 1.71 -1.31
C VAL A 211 13.82 1.24 0.00
N CYS A 212 13.70 -0.05 0.34
CA CYS A 212 14.34 -0.60 1.52
C CYS A 212 15.87 -0.46 1.45
N LEU A 213 16.49 -0.77 0.31
CA LEU A 213 17.94 -0.60 0.11
C LEU A 213 18.37 0.87 0.27
N ILE A 214 17.65 1.80 -0.35
CA ILE A 214 17.95 3.24 -0.27
C ILE A 214 17.93 3.72 1.17
N ILE A 215 16.89 3.34 1.93
CA ILE A 215 16.74 3.70 3.35
C ILE A 215 17.87 3.07 4.19
N THR A 216 18.13 1.78 4.02
CA THR A 216 19.17 1.06 4.80
C THR A 216 20.56 1.63 4.59
N TYR A 217 20.94 1.91 3.34
CA TYR A 217 22.28 2.39 3.01
C TYR A 217 22.39 3.92 3.02
N ARG A 218 21.31 4.64 3.35
CA ARG A 218 21.23 6.11 3.39
C ARG A 218 21.76 6.76 2.12
N TYR A 219 21.29 6.26 0.98
CA TYR A 219 21.74 6.71 -0.33
C TYR A 219 21.50 8.22 -0.51
N LYS A 220 22.49 8.94 -1.05
CA LYS A 220 22.45 10.43 -1.14
C LYS A 220 22.36 10.98 -2.56
N ASN A 221 22.54 10.15 -3.59
CA ASN A 221 22.54 10.64 -4.97
C ASN A 221 21.11 10.77 -5.52
N LEU A 222 20.57 11.98 -5.45
CA LEU A 222 19.22 12.29 -5.92
C LEU A 222 19.05 12.07 -7.42
N ALA A 223 20.08 12.35 -8.23
CA ALA A 223 20.01 12.18 -9.68
C ALA A 223 19.83 10.71 -10.07
N VAL A 224 20.60 9.80 -9.46
CA VAL A 224 20.46 8.36 -9.71
C VAL A 224 19.10 7.85 -9.25
N PHE A 225 18.60 8.33 -8.11
CA PHE A 225 17.26 8.01 -7.66
C PHE A 225 16.18 8.49 -8.64
N ALA A 226 16.26 9.74 -9.09
CA ALA A 226 15.34 10.32 -10.06
C ALA A 226 15.37 9.57 -11.40
N MET A 227 16.57 9.23 -11.91
CA MET A 227 16.73 8.39 -13.09
C MET A 227 16.14 7.00 -12.90
N SER A 228 16.26 6.40 -11.71
CA SER A 228 15.66 5.09 -11.42
C SER A 228 14.14 5.15 -11.44
N CYS A 229 13.55 6.19 -10.85
CA CYS A 229 12.10 6.43 -10.90
C CYS A 229 11.63 6.72 -12.35
N GLY A 230 12.39 7.53 -13.10
CA GLY A 230 12.09 7.81 -14.51
C GLY A 230 12.15 6.56 -15.38
N GLY A 231 13.21 5.78 -15.26
CA GLY A 231 13.36 4.50 -15.98
C GLY A 231 12.26 3.50 -15.65
N PHE A 232 11.82 3.46 -14.39
CA PHE A 232 10.69 2.65 -13.96
C PHE A 232 9.37 3.06 -14.62
N ILE A 233 9.07 4.37 -14.65
CA ILE A 233 7.87 4.90 -15.32
C ILE A 233 7.92 4.56 -16.80
N VAL A 234 9.04 4.82 -17.47
CA VAL A 234 9.26 4.50 -18.90
C VAL A 234 9.07 3.01 -19.17
N PHE A 235 9.64 2.13 -18.35
CA PHE A 235 9.47 0.68 -18.51
C PHE A 235 8.00 0.24 -18.42
N ALA A 236 7.26 0.75 -17.43
CA ALA A 236 5.83 0.47 -17.29
C ALA A 236 5.02 0.93 -18.51
N ILE A 237 5.42 2.04 -19.14
CA ILE A 237 4.80 2.58 -20.34
C ILE A 237 5.12 1.76 -21.57
N VAL A 238 6.38 1.35 -21.76
CA VAL A 238 6.77 0.50 -22.89
C VAL A 238 5.96 -0.81 -22.88
N ILE A 239 5.81 -1.43 -21.70
CA ILE A 239 4.92 -2.60 -21.55
C ILE A 239 3.46 -2.25 -21.90
N GLY A 240 2.99 -1.06 -21.54
CA GLY A 240 1.65 -0.58 -21.87
C GLY A 240 1.44 -0.39 -23.37
N ILE A 241 2.39 0.24 -24.06
CA ILE A 241 2.36 0.51 -25.50
C ILE A 241 2.46 -0.77 -26.30
N LEU A 242 3.39 -1.67 -25.95
CA LEU A 242 3.55 -2.97 -26.61
C LEU A 242 2.25 -3.77 -26.63
N ARG A 243 1.42 -3.61 -25.60
CA ARG A 243 0.08 -4.22 -25.56
C ARG A 243 -0.91 -3.51 -26.47
N SER A 244 -0.96 -2.18 -26.49
CA SER A 244 -1.90 -1.44 -27.36
C SER A 244 -1.57 -1.54 -28.85
N THR A 245 -0.29 -1.68 -29.20
CA THR A 245 0.13 -1.91 -30.59
C THR A 245 -0.12 -3.34 -31.06
N ALA A 246 -0.18 -4.32 -30.14
CA ALA A 246 -0.60 -5.67 -30.47
C ALA A 246 -2.09 -5.73 -30.89
N ASP A 247 -2.89 -4.76 -30.46
CA ASP A 247 -4.31 -4.60 -30.83
C ASP A 247 -4.51 -3.77 -32.12
N GLY A 248 -3.45 -3.49 -32.89
CA GLY A 248 -3.54 -2.84 -34.21
C GLY A 248 -3.71 -1.32 -34.23
N GLY A 249 -3.56 -0.64 -33.08
CA GLY A 249 -3.66 0.81 -32.98
C GLY A 249 -2.42 1.56 -33.51
N ALA A 250 -2.63 2.78 -34.02
CA ALA A 250 -1.55 3.70 -34.39
C ALA A 250 -0.64 4.00 -33.19
N ALA A 251 0.67 4.18 -33.43
CA ALA A 251 1.63 4.50 -32.38
C ALA A 251 1.24 5.80 -31.66
N PRO A 252 0.84 5.74 -30.38
CA PRO A 252 0.37 6.93 -29.68
C PRO A 252 1.55 7.82 -29.27
N ASP A 253 1.33 9.14 -29.20
CA ASP A 253 2.30 10.09 -28.66
C ASP A 253 2.62 9.73 -27.19
N ILE A 254 3.85 9.29 -26.96
CA ILE A 254 4.33 8.80 -25.66
C ILE A 254 4.13 9.85 -24.56
N PHE A 255 4.36 11.13 -24.86
CA PHE A 255 4.25 12.21 -23.87
C PHE A 255 2.79 12.51 -23.51
N GLN A 256 1.89 12.45 -24.49
CA GLN A 256 0.45 12.59 -24.24
C GLN A 256 -0.10 11.41 -23.46
N VAL A 257 0.27 10.18 -23.81
CA VAL A 257 -0.11 8.97 -23.06
C VAL A 257 0.42 9.04 -21.63
N LEU A 258 1.66 9.49 -21.42
CA LEU A 258 2.24 9.71 -20.09
C LEU A 258 1.42 10.67 -19.25
N THR A 259 1.19 11.86 -19.79
CA THR A 259 0.48 12.94 -19.11
C THR A 259 -0.96 12.50 -18.78
N TYR A 260 -1.61 11.80 -19.73
CA TYR A 260 -2.93 11.22 -19.51
C TYR A 260 -2.92 10.15 -18.41
N GLN A 261 -2.01 9.18 -18.49
CA GLN A 261 -1.94 8.06 -17.55
C GLN A 261 -1.59 8.49 -16.12
N ILE A 262 -0.86 9.58 -15.94
CA ILE A 262 -0.49 10.09 -14.61
C ILE A 262 -1.60 10.96 -14.03
N PHE A 263 -2.13 11.93 -14.79
CA PHE A 263 -3.01 12.97 -14.22
C PHE A 263 -4.50 12.72 -14.42
N TYR A 264 -4.89 11.91 -15.40
CA TYR A 264 -6.29 11.79 -15.84
C TYR A 264 -6.79 10.33 -15.86
N ALA A 265 -5.90 9.35 -15.98
CA ALA A 265 -6.28 7.94 -15.85
C ALA A 265 -6.51 7.53 -14.39
N ASN A 266 -7.09 6.35 -14.21
CA ASN A 266 -7.49 5.81 -12.90
C ASN A 266 -6.32 5.36 -11.99
N ASN A 267 -5.08 5.72 -12.32
CA ASN A 267 -3.90 5.37 -11.52
C ASN A 267 -3.84 6.20 -10.23
N PHE A 268 -4.12 7.51 -10.31
CA PHE A 268 -4.14 8.45 -9.18
C PHE A 268 -5.50 9.14 -9.02
N SER A 269 -6.57 8.37 -9.13
CA SER A 269 -7.94 8.90 -9.10
C SER A 269 -8.47 9.20 -7.69
N ASP A 270 -7.75 8.81 -6.62
CA ASP A 270 -8.30 8.80 -5.25
C ASP A 270 -8.88 10.15 -4.81
N PHE A 271 -8.28 11.25 -5.25
CA PHE A 271 -8.75 12.60 -4.93
C PHE A 271 -10.04 12.98 -5.69
N ARG A 272 -10.09 12.68 -6.99
CA ARG A 272 -11.26 12.90 -7.85
C ARG A 272 -12.43 12.03 -7.39
N ASP A 273 -12.15 10.76 -7.15
CA ASP A 273 -13.11 9.75 -6.70
C ASP A 273 -13.67 10.14 -5.32
N TYR A 274 -12.84 10.69 -4.42
CA TYR A 274 -13.33 11.20 -3.14
C TYR A 274 -14.33 12.37 -3.30
N ALA A 275 -14.03 13.34 -4.16
CA ALA A 275 -14.95 14.44 -4.44
C ALA A 275 -16.26 13.95 -5.08
N TRP A 276 -16.20 12.92 -5.93
CA TRP A 276 -17.40 12.29 -6.49
C TRP A 276 -18.26 11.64 -5.40
N ILE A 277 -17.64 10.87 -4.50
CA ILE A 277 -18.33 10.22 -3.38
C ILE A 277 -19.03 11.26 -2.48
N LEU A 278 -18.37 12.38 -2.19
CA LEU A 278 -18.96 13.46 -1.40
C LEU A 278 -20.19 14.08 -2.09
N GLY A 279 -20.22 14.10 -3.41
CA GLY A 279 -21.32 14.66 -4.17
C GLY A 279 -22.66 13.95 -4.02
N GLY A 280 -22.67 12.66 -3.68
CA GLY A 280 -23.90 11.95 -3.33
C GLY A 280 -24.03 11.62 -1.84
N PHE A 281 -23.14 12.17 -0.99
CA PHE A 281 -23.25 12.02 0.45
C PHE A 281 -24.36 12.94 1.00
N ASP A 282 -25.39 12.33 1.55
CA ASP A 282 -26.59 13.01 2.06
C ASP A 282 -26.44 13.51 3.52
N GLY A 283 -25.24 13.37 4.10
CA GLY A 283 -24.96 13.72 5.49
C GLY A 283 -25.29 12.61 6.51
N ARG A 284 -25.78 11.44 6.07
CA ARG A 284 -26.02 10.30 6.95
C ARG A 284 -24.76 9.47 7.13
N PHE A 285 -24.23 9.47 8.34
CA PHE A 285 -23.02 8.71 8.66
C PHE A 285 -23.30 7.21 8.80
N TYR A 286 -22.34 6.39 8.38
CA TYR A 286 -22.43 4.93 8.48
C TYR A 286 -22.02 4.36 9.84
N HIS A 287 -21.60 5.20 10.78
CA HIS A 287 -21.35 4.86 12.20
C HIS A 287 -20.45 3.62 12.43
N GLY A 288 -19.49 3.36 11.55
CA GLY A 288 -18.55 2.25 11.65
C GLY A 288 -18.98 0.98 10.91
N MET A 289 -20.13 0.98 10.25
CA MET A 289 -20.62 -0.20 9.51
C MET A 289 -19.67 -0.62 8.39
N THR A 290 -19.02 0.34 7.70
CA THR A 290 -18.05 -0.03 6.65
C THR A 290 -16.77 -0.61 7.24
N TYR A 291 -16.33 -0.11 8.40
CA TYR A 291 -15.22 -0.69 9.15
C TYR A 291 -15.51 -2.11 9.60
N LEU A 292 -16.70 -2.34 10.16
CA LEU A 292 -17.13 -3.67 10.58
C LEU A 292 -17.22 -4.63 9.39
N ALA A 293 -17.78 -4.19 8.26
CA ALA A 293 -17.84 -4.99 7.03
C ALA A 293 -16.42 -5.32 6.50
N GLY A 294 -15.48 -4.37 6.62
CA GLY A 294 -14.06 -4.57 6.35
C GLY A 294 -13.40 -5.59 7.27
N TYR A 295 -13.67 -5.53 8.57
CA TYR A 295 -13.24 -6.51 9.58
C TYR A 295 -13.98 -7.85 9.45
N MET A 296 -14.93 -7.96 8.54
CA MET A 296 -15.55 -9.23 8.16
C MET A 296 -15.06 -9.70 6.78
N ALA A 297 -13.95 -9.16 6.26
CA ALA A 297 -13.47 -9.44 4.91
C ALA A 297 -13.16 -10.94 4.64
N LEU A 298 -12.91 -11.73 5.69
CA LEU A 298 -12.76 -13.19 5.58
C LEU A 298 -14.06 -13.91 5.25
N VAL A 299 -15.21 -13.40 5.69
CA VAL A 299 -16.54 -13.97 5.42
C VAL A 299 -16.95 -13.54 4.01
N PRO A 300 -17.08 -14.45 3.03
CA PRO A 300 -17.48 -14.07 1.67
C PRO A 300 -18.79 -13.27 1.66
N SER A 301 -18.86 -12.23 0.81
CA SER A 301 -20.04 -11.35 0.76
C SER A 301 -21.30 -12.07 0.27
N PHE A 302 -21.18 -13.22 -0.39
CA PHE A 302 -22.34 -14.04 -0.76
C PHE A 302 -22.98 -14.76 0.44
N ILE A 303 -22.28 -14.84 1.59
CA ILE A 303 -22.78 -15.46 2.83
C ILE A 303 -23.33 -14.39 3.79
N SER A 304 -22.76 -13.18 3.77
CA SER A 304 -23.11 -12.10 4.71
C SER A 304 -23.79 -10.95 3.98
N GLU A 305 -25.11 -10.85 4.15
CA GLU A 305 -25.92 -9.72 3.66
C GLU A 305 -25.35 -8.38 4.15
N PHE A 306 -25.02 -8.29 5.45
CA PHE A 306 -24.36 -7.11 6.03
C PHE A 306 -23.11 -6.69 5.27
N ARG A 307 -22.24 -7.63 4.89
CA ARG A 307 -21.03 -7.31 4.11
C ARG A 307 -21.37 -6.90 2.68
N ASN A 308 -22.41 -7.47 2.09
CA ASN A 308 -22.84 -7.09 0.74
C ASN A 308 -23.33 -5.64 0.71
N ASP A 309 -24.05 -5.21 1.76
CA ASP A 309 -24.63 -3.88 1.86
C ASP A 309 -23.61 -2.81 2.27
N TYR A 310 -22.76 -3.11 3.25
CA TYR A 310 -21.89 -2.12 3.89
C TYR A 310 -20.42 -2.18 3.49
N ARG A 311 -20.01 -3.05 2.54
CA ARG A 311 -18.64 -2.99 2.02
C ARG A 311 -18.37 -1.62 1.42
N THR A 312 -17.21 -1.04 1.74
CA THR A 312 -16.80 0.31 1.27
C THR A 312 -16.90 0.44 -0.25
N GLY A 313 -16.62 -0.62 -1.00
CA GLY A 313 -16.81 -0.63 -2.45
C GLY A 313 -18.26 -0.39 -2.91
N VAL A 314 -19.26 -0.98 -2.24
CA VAL A 314 -20.69 -0.77 -2.54
C VAL A 314 -21.12 0.63 -2.13
N ILE A 315 -20.80 1.03 -0.90
CA ILE A 315 -21.16 2.36 -0.40
C ILE A 315 -20.62 3.46 -1.32
N THR A 316 -19.34 3.39 -1.70
CA THR A 316 -18.71 4.41 -2.54
C THR A 316 -19.26 4.44 -3.98
N THR A 317 -19.64 3.29 -4.56
CA THR A 317 -20.32 3.26 -5.87
C THR A 317 -21.73 3.81 -5.78
N THR A 318 -22.49 3.45 -4.74
CA THR A 318 -23.86 3.91 -4.54
C THR A 318 -23.91 5.42 -4.36
N LEU A 319 -23.01 5.97 -3.54
CA LEU A 319 -22.88 7.42 -3.36
C LEU A 319 -22.49 8.15 -4.65
N ALA A 320 -21.74 7.50 -5.54
CA ALA A 320 -21.40 8.09 -6.84
C ALA A 320 -22.47 7.91 -7.93
N GLY A 321 -23.58 7.22 -7.63
CA GLY A 321 -24.62 6.90 -8.60
C GLY A 321 -24.21 5.82 -9.62
N LEU A 322 -23.17 5.03 -9.30
CA LEU A 322 -22.69 3.93 -10.13
C LEU A 322 -23.35 2.61 -9.69
N ASN A 323 -23.50 1.66 -10.63
CA ASN A 323 -23.99 0.33 -10.30
C ASN A 323 -22.92 -0.46 -9.49
N PRO A 324 -23.21 -0.87 -8.24
CA PRO A 324 -22.26 -1.61 -7.39
C PRO A 324 -21.92 -3.03 -7.86
N GLU A 325 -22.68 -3.59 -8.81
CA GLU A 325 -22.43 -4.91 -9.40
C GLU A 325 -21.38 -4.87 -10.51
N SER A 326 -21.32 -3.75 -11.25
CA SER A 326 -20.40 -3.58 -12.38
C SER A 326 -19.14 -2.78 -12.04
N HIS A 327 -19.10 -2.13 -10.87
CA HIS A 327 -17.97 -1.32 -10.42
C HIS A 327 -17.42 -1.77 -9.07
N ALA A 328 -16.09 -1.85 -8.95
CA ALA A 328 -15.42 -2.46 -7.78
C ALA A 328 -15.33 -1.56 -6.53
N GLY A 329 -15.90 -0.35 -6.57
CA GLY A 329 -15.66 0.71 -5.58
C GLY A 329 -14.87 1.89 -6.12
N LEU A 330 -15.23 3.09 -5.66
CA LEU A 330 -14.41 4.29 -5.81
C LEU A 330 -13.49 4.43 -4.59
N ARG A 331 -12.29 4.96 -4.80
CA ARG A 331 -11.29 5.07 -3.72
C ARG A 331 -11.33 6.47 -3.13
N PRO A 332 -11.77 6.67 -1.88
CA PRO A 332 -11.58 7.95 -1.24
C PRO A 332 -10.12 8.12 -0.83
N THR A 333 -9.74 9.35 -0.46
CA THR A 333 -8.43 9.61 0.17
C THR A 333 -8.31 8.88 1.52
N LEU A 334 -7.11 8.81 2.10
CA LEU A 334 -6.77 7.93 3.24
C LEU A 334 -7.77 7.93 4.40
N PHE A 335 -8.35 9.08 4.74
CA PHE A 335 -9.31 9.22 5.84
C PHE A 335 -10.75 9.50 5.38
N GLY A 336 -11.04 9.36 4.09
CA GLY A 336 -12.40 9.59 3.58
C GLY A 336 -13.38 8.54 4.09
N GLU A 337 -12.95 7.29 4.30
CA GLU A 337 -13.79 6.28 4.96
C GLU A 337 -14.11 6.67 6.43
N ALA A 338 -13.13 7.21 7.16
CA ALA A 338 -13.35 7.69 8.53
C ALA A 338 -14.37 8.85 8.56
N TYR A 339 -14.34 9.74 7.57
CA TYR A 339 -15.33 10.80 7.41
C TYR A 339 -16.74 10.25 7.15
N LEU A 340 -16.90 9.31 6.22
CA LEU A 340 -18.21 8.72 5.91
C LEU A 340 -18.84 8.00 7.12
N ASN A 341 -18.02 7.48 8.04
CA ASN A 341 -18.52 6.78 9.22
C ASN A 341 -18.77 7.69 10.43
N PHE A 342 -17.93 8.71 10.63
CA PHE A 342 -17.94 9.47 11.90
C PHE A 342 -17.73 10.99 11.71
N GLY A 343 -17.78 11.49 10.48
CA GLY A 343 -17.56 12.89 10.14
C GLY A 343 -16.16 13.39 10.50
N ILE A 344 -16.07 14.69 10.78
CA ILE A 344 -14.83 15.38 11.16
C ILE A 344 -14.14 14.71 12.39
N PRO A 345 -14.86 14.35 13.47
CA PRO A 345 -14.25 13.62 14.59
C PRO A 345 -13.57 12.32 14.18
N GLY A 346 -14.16 11.58 13.23
CA GLY A 346 -13.56 10.37 12.66
C GLY A 346 -12.21 10.61 12.02
N VAL A 347 -12.12 11.64 11.16
CA VAL A 347 -10.87 12.04 10.50
C VAL A 347 -9.81 12.39 11.54
N ILE A 348 -10.16 13.19 12.55
CA ILE A 348 -9.24 13.63 13.61
C ILE A 348 -8.68 12.43 14.37
N ILE A 349 -9.55 11.54 14.86
CA ILE A 349 -9.15 10.39 15.69
C ILE A 349 -8.32 9.39 14.87
N ALA A 350 -8.81 9.01 13.68
CA ALA A 350 -8.13 8.04 12.82
C ALA A 350 -6.76 8.55 12.34
N ALA A 351 -6.67 9.82 11.93
CA ALA A 351 -5.41 10.43 11.51
C ALA A 351 -4.41 10.56 12.65
N THR A 352 -4.87 10.97 13.83
CA THR A 352 -4.00 11.07 15.03
C THR A 352 -3.47 9.70 15.43
N LEU A 353 -4.31 8.67 15.45
CA LEU A 353 -3.91 7.30 15.80
C LEU A 353 -2.92 6.73 14.79
N PHE A 354 -3.20 6.90 13.49
CA PHE A 354 -2.30 6.49 12.42
C PHE A 354 -0.96 7.22 12.52
N GLY A 355 -0.98 8.55 12.69
CA GLY A 355 0.21 9.37 12.87
C GLY A 355 1.04 8.98 14.08
N PHE A 356 0.40 8.61 15.20
CA PHE A 356 1.08 8.14 16.40
C PHE A 356 1.87 6.86 16.16
N TYR A 357 1.24 5.83 15.59
CA TYR A 357 1.96 4.60 15.29
C TYR A 357 2.98 4.78 14.17
N PHE A 358 2.69 5.62 13.18
CA PHE A 358 3.63 5.94 12.11
C PHE A 358 4.88 6.67 12.63
N GLY A 359 4.72 7.62 13.56
CA GLY A 359 5.83 8.29 14.26
C GLY A 359 6.68 7.29 15.05
N LYS A 360 6.05 6.36 15.79
CA LYS A 360 6.77 5.28 16.46
C LYS A 360 7.50 4.36 15.49
N LEU A 361 6.89 4.04 14.34
CA LEU A 361 7.49 3.23 13.30
C LEU A 361 8.75 3.91 12.74
N GLN A 362 8.67 5.20 12.43
CA GLN A 362 9.80 5.97 11.93
C GLN A 362 10.97 5.95 12.92
N MET A 363 10.73 6.22 14.20
CA MET A 363 11.76 6.14 15.23
C MET A 363 12.34 4.73 15.31
N TRP A 364 11.48 3.70 15.36
CA TRP A 364 11.94 2.32 15.43
C TRP A 364 12.75 1.90 14.20
N VAL A 365 12.44 2.34 12.99
CA VAL A 365 13.21 1.93 11.80
C VAL A 365 14.56 2.64 11.73
N HIS A 366 14.62 3.92 12.09
CA HIS A 366 15.82 4.76 11.87
C HIS A 366 16.80 4.80 13.04
N THR A 367 16.37 4.56 14.28
CA THR A 367 17.25 4.55 15.45
C THR A 367 18.30 3.43 15.35
N ASP A 368 19.57 3.82 15.31
CA ASP A 368 20.73 2.94 15.19
C ASP A 368 20.64 1.94 14.04
N LEU A 369 20.07 2.38 12.90
CA LEU A 369 19.92 1.53 11.73
C LEU A 369 21.30 1.13 11.16
N PRO A 370 21.68 -0.17 11.21
CA PRO A 370 22.97 -0.61 10.69
C PRO A 370 22.92 -0.67 9.15
N ARG A 371 24.04 -0.32 8.50
CA ARG A 371 24.16 -0.36 7.03
C ARG A 371 24.56 -1.74 6.54
N ASN A 372 23.74 -2.73 6.87
CA ASN A 372 23.99 -4.12 6.53
C ASN A 372 22.65 -4.86 6.34
N ARG A 373 22.74 -6.18 6.17
CA ARG A 373 21.57 -7.05 6.02
C ARG A 373 20.58 -6.96 7.18
N LEU A 374 21.05 -6.82 8.43
CA LEU A 374 20.16 -6.69 9.59
C LEU A 374 19.36 -5.39 9.52
N GLY A 375 19.98 -4.32 9.03
CA GLY A 375 19.28 -3.06 8.74
C GLY A 375 18.27 -3.21 7.62
N LEU A 376 18.62 -3.92 6.54
CA LEU A 376 17.70 -4.21 5.43
C LEU A 376 16.46 -4.98 5.92
N ARG A 377 16.68 -6.00 6.75
CA ARG A 377 15.61 -6.76 7.41
C ARG A 377 14.72 -5.84 8.26
N ARG A 378 15.32 -4.95 9.07
CA ARG A 378 14.57 -4.02 9.94
C ARG A 378 13.71 -3.06 9.12
N VAL A 379 14.24 -2.51 8.01
CA VAL A 379 13.46 -1.65 7.11
C VAL A 379 12.34 -2.42 6.42
N ALA A 380 12.59 -3.67 6.00
CA ALA A 380 11.55 -4.53 5.43
C ALA A 380 10.43 -4.84 6.44
N CYS A 381 10.75 -5.15 7.70
CA CYS A 381 9.76 -5.25 8.77
C CYS A 381 8.99 -3.93 8.96
N GLY A 382 9.69 -2.80 8.86
CA GLY A 382 9.09 -1.47 8.86
C GLY A 382 8.05 -1.29 7.74
N TYR A 383 8.40 -1.75 6.54
CA TYR A 383 7.50 -1.73 5.37
C TYR A 383 6.26 -2.60 5.58
N ILE A 384 6.41 -3.82 6.10
CA ILE A 384 5.29 -4.70 6.42
C ILE A 384 4.40 -4.05 7.51
N ALA A 385 4.98 -3.46 8.55
CA ALA A 385 4.23 -2.78 9.60
C ALA A 385 3.47 -1.57 9.09
N PHE A 386 4.06 -0.79 8.17
CA PHE A 386 3.38 0.30 7.50
C PHE A 386 2.18 -0.17 6.69
N LEU A 387 2.35 -1.18 5.84
CA LEU A 387 1.24 -1.73 5.06
C LEU A 387 0.15 -2.31 5.97
N PHE A 388 0.53 -2.94 7.08
CA PHE A 388 -0.42 -3.42 8.08
C PHE A 388 -1.25 -2.27 8.65
N MET A 389 -0.62 -1.18 9.10
CA MET A 389 -1.33 -0.02 9.64
C MET A 389 -2.19 0.69 8.59
N PHE A 390 -1.66 0.85 7.37
CA PHE A 390 -2.37 1.50 6.26
C PHE A 390 -3.64 0.73 5.90
N ASN A 391 -3.54 -0.59 5.72
CA ASN A 391 -4.69 -1.44 5.39
C ASN A 391 -5.65 -1.66 6.58
N ALA A 392 -5.21 -1.38 7.82
CA ALA A 392 -6.10 -1.38 8.98
C ALA A 392 -6.98 -0.12 9.03
N VAL A 393 -6.47 1.03 8.57
CA VAL A 393 -7.23 2.30 8.52
C VAL A 393 -8.12 2.39 7.28
N PHE A 394 -7.68 1.79 6.16
CA PHE A 394 -8.39 1.79 4.88
C PHE A 394 -8.91 0.38 4.57
N THR A 395 -10.20 0.13 4.84
CA THR A 395 -10.73 -1.24 4.88
C THR A 395 -10.87 -1.96 3.54
N PRO A 396 -10.88 -1.31 2.36
CA PRO A 396 -10.78 -2.04 1.08
C PRO A 396 -9.57 -2.96 0.99
N GLY A 397 -8.49 -2.65 1.73
CA GLY A 397 -7.29 -3.45 1.82
C GLY A 397 -7.22 -4.39 3.02
N PHE A 398 -8.25 -4.46 3.88
CA PHE A 398 -8.18 -5.14 5.18
C PHE A 398 -7.87 -6.63 5.08
N TYR A 399 -8.19 -7.27 3.95
CA TYR A 399 -7.79 -8.65 3.67
C TYR A 399 -6.27 -8.88 3.82
N TYR A 400 -5.45 -7.87 3.51
CA TYR A 400 -4.01 -7.89 3.74
C TYR A 400 -3.65 -8.14 5.21
N VAL A 401 -4.37 -7.50 6.13
CA VAL A 401 -4.14 -7.59 7.58
C VAL A 401 -4.28 -9.03 8.05
N TYR A 402 -5.34 -9.73 7.62
CA TYR A 402 -5.56 -11.14 7.99
C TYR A 402 -4.47 -12.07 7.45
N VAL A 403 -4.20 -11.98 6.15
CA VAL A 403 -3.25 -12.88 5.50
C VAL A 403 -1.85 -12.68 6.06
N VAL A 404 -1.42 -11.43 6.27
CA VAL A 404 -0.11 -11.13 6.86
C VAL A 404 -0.06 -11.56 8.33
N THR A 405 -1.15 -11.39 9.09
CA THR A 405 -1.20 -11.91 10.47
C THR A 405 -1.03 -13.42 10.50
N ALA A 406 -1.75 -14.16 9.65
CA ALA A 406 -1.65 -15.61 9.55
C ALA A 406 -0.25 -16.05 9.10
N TRP A 407 0.35 -15.34 8.13
CA TRP A 407 1.70 -15.61 7.66
C TRP A 407 2.78 -15.36 8.73
N LEU A 408 2.65 -14.28 9.51
CA LEU A 408 3.55 -13.97 10.62
C LEU A 408 3.40 -14.97 11.77
N LEU A 409 2.16 -15.35 12.13
CA LEU A 409 1.88 -16.39 13.12
C LEU A 409 2.47 -17.73 12.69
N GLY A 410 2.27 -18.12 11.42
CA GLY A 410 2.88 -19.31 10.85
C GLY A 410 4.40 -19.28 10.98
N GLY A 411 5.03 -18.13 10.73
CA GLY A 411 6.46 -17.93 10.97
C GLY A 411 6.87 -18.15 12.43
N MET A 412 6.10 -17.64 13.40
CA MET A 412 6.38 -17.86 14.83
C MET A 412 6.24 -19.34 15.23
N ILE A 413 5.17 -19.99 14.80
CA ILE A 413 4.89 -21.41 15.09
C ILE A 413 5.98 -22.28 14.47
N LEU A 414 6.33 -22.06 13.21
CA LEU A 414 7.39 -22.79 12.52
C LEU A 414 8.76 -22.53 13.15
N SER A 415 9.03 -21.30 13.59
CA SER A 415 10.23 -21.00 14.35
C SER A 415 10.29 -21.87 15.61
N TRP A 416 9.20 -21.93 16.38
CA TRP A 416 9.12 -22.70 17.61
C TRP A 416 9.29 -24.21 17.36
N LEU A 417 8.63 -24.76 16.32
CA LEU A 417 8.71 -26.18 15.96
C LEU A 417 10.09 -26.60 15.45
N LEU A 418 10.79 -25.72 14.73
CA LEU A 418 12.03 -26.04 14.03
C LEU A 418 13.30 -25.60 14.77
N THR A 419 13.18 -24.72 15.77
CA THR A 419 14.24 -24.54 16.76
C THR A 419 14.23 -25.73 17.69
N LYS A 420 15.15 -26.69 17.49
CA LYS A 420 15.41 -27.74 18.48
C LYS A 420 15.63 -27.06 19.85
N PRO A 421 15.02 -27.57 20.94
CA PRO A 421 15.57 -27.30 22.26
C PRO A 421 17.04 -27.73 22.19
N THR A 422 17.97 -26.87 22.57
CA THR A 422 19.34 -27.30 22.84
C THR A 422 19.28 -28.30 24.00
N GLU A 423 19.09 -29.58 23.68
CA GLU A 423 19.52 -30.69 24.52
C GLU A 423 21.04 -30.52 24.69
N GLY A 424 21.49 -30.12 25.88
CA GLY A 424 22.92 -29.99 26.15
C GLY A 424 23.39 -28.76 26.93
N ALA A 425 22.58 -28.16 27.80
CA ALA A 425 23.15 -27.52 29.00
C ALA A 425 23.55 -28.63 29.98
N ALA A 426 24.56 -29.40 29.60
CA ALA A 426 25.22 -30.36 30.48
C ALA A 426 25.81 -29.60 31.66
N ALA A 427 25.57 -30.15 32.85
CA ALA A 427 26.03 -29.72 34.15
C ALA A 427 27.43 -29.09 34.14
N LEU A 428 27.54 -27.88 34.67
CA LEU A 428 28.78 -27.47 35.34
C LEU A 428 28.72 -28.06 36.75
N PRO A 429 29.67 -28.94 37.14
CA PRO A 429 29.77 -29.40 38.51
C PRO A 429 30.20 -28.21 39.38
N THR A 430 29.42 -27.94 40.41
CA THR A 430 29.85 -27.14 41.55
C THR A 430 31.01 -27.87 42.24
N SER A 431 32.25 -27.43 42.00
CA SER A 431 33.41 -27.86 42.78
C SER A 431 34.05 -26.66 43.48
N ARG A 432 33.80 -26.62 44.79
CA ARG A 432 34.54 -26.04 45.93
C ARG A 432 35.07 -24.61 45.84
#